data_AF-A0A9X1MWW3-F1
#
_entry.id   AF-A0A9X1MWW3-F1
#
_cell.length_a   1.000
_cell.length_b   1.000
_cell.length_c   1.000
_cell.angle_alpha   90.00
_cell.angle_beta   90.00
_cell.angle_gamma   90.00
#
_symmetry.space_group_name_H-M   'P 1'
#
loop_
_entity.id
_entity.type
_entity.pdbx_description
1 polymer ?
#
loop_
_entity_poly.entity_id
_entity_poly.type
_entity_poly.pdbx_seq_one_letter_code
_entity_poly.pdbx_strand_id
1 'polypeptide(L)'
;MKHNLVVKIPTIALLLLFCGSALAASKCGKYRLDAGNDGWTRVNNEKVTSQKISFLKGKDDWDNVKIDMGLMPARDGNMYGFEFIKRNGKAFLNVQLLQNSMDAPRIIGTFDCKKVK
;
A
#
# COMPACT_ATOMS: atom_id res chain seq x y z
N MET A 1 34.95 -57.89 -16.88
CA MET A 1 35.35 -56.48 -17.06
C MET A 1 34.42 -55.59 -16.26
N LYS A 2 34.95 -54.93 -15.22
CA LYS A 2 34.24 -53.95 -14.39
C LYS A 2 34.46 -52.58 -15.04
N HIS A 3 33.39 -51.88 -15.41
CA HIS A 3 33.46 -50.46 -15.76
C HIS A 3 32.88 -49.67 -14.59
N ASN A 4 33.74 -48.92 -13.91
CA ASN A 4 33.35 -47.87 -12.98
C ASN A 4 32.87 -46.66 -13.80
N LEU A 5 31.72 -46.08 -13.46
CA LEU A 5 31.44 -44.68 -13.78
C LEU A 5 30.74 -44.02 -12.58
N VAL A 6 31.49 -43.15 -11.91
CA VAL A 6 31.02 -42.21 -10.89
C VAL A 6 30.66 -40.91 -11.60
N VAL A 7 29.40 -40.45 -11.54
CA VAL A 7 28.99 -39.07 -11.90
C VAL A 7 27.84 -38.66 -10.97
N LYS A 8 28.15 -38.08 -9.80
CA LYS A 8 28.09 -36.64 -9.46
C LYS A 8 26.67 -36.05 -9.36
N ILE A 9 26.28 -35.80 -8.10
CA ILE A 9 25.09 -35.08 -7.63
C ILE A 9 25.06 -33.66 -8.20
N PRO A 10 23.95 -33.16 -8.77
CA PRO A 10 23.74 -31.73 -8.91
C PRO A 10 22.79 -31.23 -7.82
N THR A 11 23.37 -30.43 -6.93
CA THR A 11 22.72 -29.47 -6.05
C THR A 11 21.84 -28.54 -6.87
N ILE A 12 20.54 -28.81 -6.98
CA ILE A 12 19.59 -27.84 -7.52
C ILE A 12 19.04 -27.05 -6.34
N ALA A 13 19.72 -25.94 -6.04
CA ALA A 13 19.20 -24.87 -5.21
C ALA A 13 17.95 -24.29 -5.89
N LEU A 14 16.77 -24.60 -5.33
CA LEU A 14 15.51 -23.99 -5.76
C LEU A 14 15.51 -22.54 -5.28
N LEU A 15 15.94 -21.62 -6.16
CA LEU A 15 15.78 -20.18 -5.95
C LEU A 15 14.28 -19.87 -5.85
N LEU A 16 13.84 -19.53 -4.64
CA LEU A 16 12.54 -18.89 -4.42
C LEU A 16 12.56 -17.53 -5.12
N LEU A 17 12.02 -17.49 -6.33
CA LEU A 17 11.63 -16.26 -7.02
C LEU A 17 10.51 -15.58 -6.20
N PHE A 18 10.90 -14.83 -5.18
CA PHE A 18 10.03 -13.82 -4.59
C PHE A 18 9.84 -12.70 -5.62
N CYS A 19 8.85 -12.87 -6.47
CA CYS A 19 8.36 -11.79 -7.31
C CYS A 19 7.65 -10.79 -6.39
N GLY A 20 8.40 -9.83 -5.84
CA GLY A 20 7.85 -8.72 -5.09
C GLY A 20 7.01 -7.87 -6.04
N SER A 21 5.69 -8.00 -5.97
CA SER A 21 4.76 -7.14 -6.69
C SER A 21 5.01 -5.69 -6.28
N ALA A 22 5.72 -4.93 -7.10
CA ALA A 22 5.87 -3.50 -6.91
C ALA A 22 4.51 -2.83 -7.12
N LEU A 23 3.83 -2.51 -6.02
CA LEU A 23 2.62 -1.68 -6.07
C LEU A 23 3.05 -0.28 -6.55
N ALA A 24 2.63 0.07 -7.77
CA ALA A 24 2.92 1.37 -8.35
C ALA A 24 2.43 2.50 -7.44
N ALA A 25 3.31 3.48 -7.20
CA ALA A 25 2.98 4.66 -6.41
C ALA A 25 1.78 5.41 -7.00
N SER A 26 0.91 5.91 -6.14
CA SER A 26 -0.27 6.70 -6.52
C SER A 26 -0.14 8.12 -6.02
N LYS A 27 -0.36 9.13 -6.88
CA LYS A 27 -0.37 10.54 -6.50
C LYS A 27 -1.80 11.08 -6.51
N CYS A 28 -2.27 11.54 -5.36
CA CYS A 28 -3.61 12.07 -5.13
C CYS A 28 -3.48 13.50 -4.60
N GLY A 29 -3.65 14.51 -5.46
CA GLY A 29 -3.36 15.90 -5.11
C GLY A 29 -1.91 16.08 -4.62
N LYS A 30 -1.74 16.55 -3.39
CA LYS A 30 -0.43 16.71 -2.71
C LYS A 30 0.10 15.45 -2.03
N TYR A 31 -0.67 14.37 -2.02
CA TYR A 31 -0.32 13.13 -1.32
C TYR A 31 0.26 12.11 -2.31
N ARG A 32 1.45 11.61 -2.00
CA ARG A 32 2.03 10.43 -2.65
C ARG A 32 1.78 9.22 -1.75
N LEU A 33 1.19 8.17 -2.31
CA LEU A 33 0.93 6.90 -1.65
C LEU A 33 1.83 5.82 -2.23
N ASP A 34 2.57 5.12 -1.38
CA ASP A 34 3.44 4.01 -1.76
C ASP A 34 3.15 2.80 -0.88
N ALA A 35 3.29 1.59 -1.41
CA ALA A 35 3.37 0.42 -0.55
C ALA A 35 4.83 0.23 -0.12
N GLY A 36 5.08 0.27 1.18
CA GLY A 36 6.38 -0.10 1.73
C GLY A 36 6.64 -1.60 1.57
N ASN A 37 7.91 -1.99 1.62
CA ASN A 37 8.32 -3.40 1.59
C ASN A 37 7.81 -4.20 2.80
N ASP A 38 7.34 -3.51 3.84
CA ASP A 38 6.69 -4.10 5.02
C ASP A 38 5.18 -4.31 4.83
N GLY A 39 4.64 -4.06 3.63
CA GLY A 39 3.21 -4.14 3.33
C GLY A 39 2.39 -2.98 3.90
N TRP A 40 3.05 -1.95 4.45
CA TRP A 40 2.39 -0.79 5.02
C TRP A 40 2.40 0.40 4.06
N THR A 41 1.28 1.10 3.95
CA THR A 41 1.21 2.31 3.13
C THR A 41 2.13 3.40 3.68
N ARG A 42 2.81 4.09 2.78
CA ARG A 42 3.50 5.35 3.05
C ARG A 42 2.70 6.50 2.46
N VAL A 43 2.40 7.52 3.25
CA VAL A 43 1.86 8.80 2.79
C VAL A 43 3.00 9.81 2.81
N ASN A 44 3.40 10.34 1.66
CA ASN A 44 4.54 11.26 1.53
C ASN A 44 5.82 10.70 2.19
N ASN A 45 6.13 9.42 1.93
CA ASN A 45 7.25 8.66 2.53
C ASN A 45 7.15 8.42 4.05
N GLU A 46 6.02 8.75 4.68
CA GLU A 46 5.79 8.50 6.10
C GLU A 46 4.88 7.27 6.30
N LYS A 47 5.29 6.35 7.17
CA LYS A 47 4.52 5.13 7.47
C LYS A 47 3.25 5.49 8.24
N VAL A 48 2.10 5.06 7.73
CA VAL A 48 0.83 5.19 8.45
C VAL A 48 0.88 4.40 9.76
N THR A 49 0.25 4.92 10.82
CA THR A 49 0.24 4.30 12.15
C THR A 49 -0.82 3.22 12.28
N SER A 50 -1.87 3.27 11.44
CA SER A 50 -2.86 2.21 11.30
C SER A 50 -3.26 2.04 9.84
N GLN A 51 -3.61 0.82 9.45
CA GLN A 51 -4.17 0.53 8.14
C GLN A 51 -5.15 -0.65 8.18
N LYS A 52 -6.22 -0.57 7.40
CA LYS A 52 -7.16 -1.66 7.16
C LYS A 52 -7.42 -1.77 5.67
N ILE A 53 -7.10 -2.92 5.10
CA ILE A 53 -7.32 -3.23 3.68
C ILE A 53 -8.63 -4.03 3.56
N SER A 54 -9.52 -3.58 2.68
CA SER A 54 -10.79 -4.22 2.39
C SER A 54 -10.96 -4.37 0.89
N PHE A 55 -11.16 -5.61 0.41
CA PHE A 55 -11.45 -5.85 -1.00
C PHE A 55 -12.94 -5.67 -1.27
N LEU A 56 -13.28 -4.87 -2.27
CA LEU A 56 -14.65 -4.41 -2.57
C LEU A 56 -15.44 -5.37 -3.46
N LYS A 57 -14.77 -6.32 -4.11
CA LYS A 57 -15.39 -7.31 -5.00
C LYS A 57 -14.92 -8.72 -4.66
N GLY A 58 -13.74 -9.12 -5.16
CA GLY A 58 -13.14 -10.43 -4.93
C GLY A 58 -12.00 -10.37 -3.92
N LYS A 59 -11.69 -11.51 -3.29
CA LYS A 59 -10.49 -11.64 -2.45
C LYS A 59 -9.25 -11.29 -3.29
N ASP A 60 -8.34 -10.51 -2.72
CA ASP A 60 -7.08 -10.09 -3.34
C ASP A 60 -7.23 -9.27 -4.64
N ASP A 61 -8.40 -8.69 -4.89
CA ASP A 61 -8.67 -7.78 -6.02
C ASP A 61 -8.15 -6.36 -5.74
N TRP A 62 -6.85 -6.14 -6.00
CA TRP A 62 -6.18 -4.84 -5.85
C TRP A 62 -6.63 -3.77 -6.85
N ASP A 63 -7.48 -4.11 -7.82
CA ASP A 63 -8.16 -3.14 -8.69
C ASP A 63 -9.50 -2.67 -8.13
N ASN A 64 -10.01 -3.36 -7.10
CA ASN A 64 -11.23 -3.02 -6.36
C ASN A 64 -10.97 -3.12 -4.85
N VAL A 65 -10.21 -2.16 -4.31
CA VAL A 65 -9.73 -2.15 -2.93
C VAL A 65 -10.06 -0.81 -2.26
N LYS A 66 -10.38 -0.87 -0.97
CA LYS A 66 -10.45 0.25 -0.06
C LYS A 66 -9.40 0.08 1.04
N ILE A 67 -8.66 1.14 1.35
CA ILE A 67 -7.67 1.16 2.42
C ILE A 67 -7.98 2.35 3.33
N ASP A 68 -8.43 2.06 4.55
CA ASP A 68 -8.58 3.04 5.62
C ASP A 68 -7.25 3.14 6.39
N MET A 69 -6.76 4.36 6.65
CA MET A 69 -5.46 4.58 7.28
C MET A 69 -5.51 5.75 8.26
N GLY A 70 -4.67 5.67 9.30
CA GLY A 70 -4.40 6.76 10.23
C GLY A 70 -2.92 7.14 10.21
N LEU A 71 -2.62 8.43 10.37
CA LEU A 71 -1.26 8.93 10.56
C LEU A 71 -1.26 9.92 11.73
N MET A 72 -0.80 9.44 12.89
CA MET A 72 -1.00 10.11 14.19
C MET A 72 0.19 9.89 15.13
N PRO A 73 0.99 10.92 15.45
CA PRO A 73 1.06 12.19 14.73
C PRO A 73 1.70 12.00 13.34
N ALA A 74 1.36 12.87 12.40
CA ALA A 74 2.15 13.07 11.20
C ALA A 74 3.36 13.97 11.48
N ARG A 75 4.35 13.99 10.57
CA ARG A 75 5.55 14.84 10.69
C ARG A 75 5.28 16.33 10.86
N ASP A 76 4.16 16.84 10.36
CA ASP A 76 3.77 18.24 10.48
C ASP A 76 3.02 18.55 11.79
N GLY A 77 2.91 17.58 12.70
CA GLY A 77 2.25 17.72 14.00
C GLY A 77 0.74 17.50 13.96
N ASN A 78 0.15 17.30 12.78
CA ASN A 78 -1.28 17.04 12.64
C ASN A 78 -1.62 15.55 12.78
N MET A 79 -2.92 15.27 12.90
CA MET A 79 -3.47 13.92 12.89
C MET A 79 -4.33 13.76 11.64
N TYR A 80 -4.12 12.69 10.88
CA TYR A 80 -4.84 12.48 9.63
C TYR A 80 -5.53 11.12 9.58
N GLY A 81 -6.76 11.13 9.08
CA GLY A 81 -7.48 9.97 8.58
C GLY A 81 -7.46 9.98 7.06
N PHE A 82 -7.17 8.84 6.45
CA PHE A 82 -7.17 8.66 5.00
C PHE A 82 -8.06 7.49 4.62
N GLU A 83 -8.81 7.65 3.53
CA GLU A 83 -9.55 6.56 2.90
C GLU A 83 -9.18 6.56 1.41
N PHE A 84 -8.35 5.59 1.03
CA PHE A 84 -8.02 5.34 -0.37
C PHE A 84 -9.02 4.36 -0.95
N ILE A 85 -9.62 4.71 -2.08
CA ILE A 85 -10.54 3.83 -2.80
C ILE A 85 -10.06 3.71 -4.23
N LYS A 86 -9.87 2.46 -4.68
CA LYS A 86 -9.65 2.12 -6.09
C LYS A 86 -10.74 1.15 -6.53
N ARG A 87 -11.49 1.52 -7.56
CA ARG A 87 -12.59 0.71 -8.10
C ARG A 87 -12.83 1.07 -9.56
N ASN A 88 -13.11 0.07 -10.39
CA ASN A 88 -13.46 0.27 -11.80
C ASN A 88 -12.45 1.15 -12.57
N GLY A 89 -11.15 0.95 -12.32
CA GLY A 89 -10.07 1.69 -13.00
C GLY A 89 -9.87 3.14 -12.54
N LYS A 90 -10.67 3.64 -11.59
CA LYS A 90 -10.50 4.94 -10.95
C LYS A 90 -9.98 4.79 -9.54
N ALA A 91 -9.24 5.77 -9.07
CA ALA A 91 -8.80 5.84 -7.68
C ALA A 91 -8.93 7.27 -7.16
N PHE A 92 -9.32 7.41 -5.90
CA PHE A 92 -9.38 8.69 -5.19
C PHE A 92 -8.99 8.48 -3.71
N LEU A 93 -8.60 9.59 -3.08
CA LEU A 93 -8.19 9.64 -1.69
C LEU A 93 -9.05 10.68 -0.96
N ASN A 94 -9.80 10.22 0.03
CA ASN A 94 -10.42 11.09 1.02
C ASN A 94 -9.42 11.32 2.15
N VAL A 95 -9.29 12.56 2.59
CA VAL A 95 -8.42 12.96 3.69
C VAL A 95 -9.23 13.77 4.68
N GLN A 96 -9.07 13.46 5.96
CA GLN A 96 -9.64 14.23 7.06
C GLN A 96 -8.52 14.65 7.99
N LEU A 97 -8.46 15.93 8.33
CA LEU A 97 -7.70 16.40 9.50
C LEU A 97 -8.49 16.01 10.74
N LEU A 98 -7.91 15.15 11.57
CA LEU A 98 -8.48 14.71 12.83
C LEU A 98 -8.18 15.78 13.89
N GLN A 99 -9.24 16.25 14.54
CA GLN A 99 -9.18 17.28 15.57
C GLN A 99 -9.43 16.65 16.94
N ASN A 100 -8.90 17.29 17.99
CA ASN A 100 -9.04 16.81 19.36
C ASN A 100 -10.49 16.92 19.90
N SER A 101 -11.33 17.75 19.28
CA SER A 101 -12.74 17.92 19.65
C SER A 101 -13.65 17.32 18.57
N MET A 102 -14.64 16.54 18.99
CA MET A 102 -15.66 15.97 18.11
C MET A 102 -16.68 17.00 17.61
N ASP A 103 -16.78 18.14 18.31
CA ASP A 103 -17.65 19.26 17.93
C ASP A 103 -16.97 20.23 16.95
N ALA A 104 -15.67 20.04 16.70
CA ALA A 104 -14.95 20.86 15.74
C ALA A 104 -15.42 20.57 14.31
N PRO A 105 -15.52 21.59 13.44
CA PRO A 105 -15.88 21.39 12.05
C PRO A 105 -14.88 20.50 11.32
N ARG A 106 -15.37 19.41 10.71
CA ARG A 106 -14.51 18.47 9.98
C ARG A 106 -13.85 19.15 8.78
N ILE A 107 -12.52 19.11 8.73
CA ILE A 107 -11.75 19.56 7.58
C ILE A 107 -11.45 18.34 6.72
N ILE A 108 -12.14 18.24 5.58
CA ILE A 108 -12.07 17.11 4.65
C ILE A 108 -11.66 17.56 3.25
N GLY A 109 -10.99 16.68 2.51
CA GLY A 109 -10.70 16.86 1.09
C GLY A 109 -10.70 15.54 0.35
N THR A 110 -11.19 15.55 -0.89
CA THR A 110 -11.20 14.40 -1.80
C THR A 110 -10.32 14.72 -2.99
N PHE A 111 -9.42 13.80 -3.34
CA PHE A 111 -8.44 13.99 -4.40
C PHE A 111 -8.43 12.80 -5.35
N ASP A 112 -8.64 13.05 -6.63
CA ASP A 112 -8.43 12.04 -7.66
C ASP A 112 -6.96 11.62 -7.71
N CYS A 113 -6.74 10.31 -7.81
CA CYS A 113 -5.42 9.71 -7.85
C CYS A 113 -5.01 9.38 -9.29
N LYS A 114 -3.73 9.60 -9.59
CA LYS A 114 -3.08 9.18 -10.83
C LYS A 114 -1.93 8.25 -10.49
N LYS A 115 -1.74 7.21 -11.30
CA LYS A 115 -0.54 6.37 -11.20
C LYS A 115 0.68 7.24 -11.49
N VAL A 116 1.69 7.16 -10.64
CA VAL A 116 2.98 7.79 -10.89
C VAL A 116 3.76 6.82 -11.79
N LYS A 117 4.28 7.35 -12.90
CA LYS A 117 5.17 6.61 -13.81
C LYS A 117 6.56 6.49 -13.21
#